data_AF-A0A5B9QZ24-F1
#
_entry.id   AF-A0A5B9QZ24-F1
#
_cell.length_a   1.000
_cell.length_b   1.000
_cell.length_c   1.000
_cell.angle_alpha   90.00
_cell.angle_beta   90.00
_cell.angle_gamma   90.00
#
_symmetry.space_group_name_H-M   'P 1'
#
loop_
_entity.id
_entity.type
_entity.pdbx_description
1 polymer ?
#
loop_
_entity_poly.entity_id
_entity_poly.type
_entity_poly.pdbx_seq_one_letter_code
_entity_poly.pdbx_strand_id
1 'polypeptide(L)'
;MNSEPTLPRLVVLPHDSIFEVAFNAGYWKYVRGTVTALADQIELQYSDQLGKQGWSGFEILVDGQSVVIDYSDFLLVNPLSAAFEHWLRFHHTPAFCPYPNLGSFPPWSFWDWQDYQTALQGPRYTASGESIIYRHSSLENQLPNAVERRTRALQILEQHCGDRLRTGFIEQAEYFQDCLHSLAVVHIPGSHPHILDRSVQQMFAHGVCVISPDLWSTCLEQRPQAGVHYVGILDDYSDLPEKVQWVAEHREQATAIGAAAQQFFADHCTPQAIWSYIHRRLQKK
;
A
#
# COMPACT_ATOMS: atom_id res chain seq x y z
N MET A 1 24.97 -9.52 13.28
CA MET A 1 24.22 -9.14 14.49
C MET A 1 23.30 -8.01 14.08
N ASN A 2 21.99 -8.26 13.98
CA ASN A 2 21.04 -7.19 13.73
C ASN A 2 20.88 -6.44 15.06
N SER A 3 21.43 -5.22 15.13
CA SER A 3 21.10 -4.29 16.22
C SER A 3 19.59 -4.12 16.26
N GLU A 4 19.01 -4.07 17.47
CA GLU A 4 17.59 -3.78 17.62
C GLU A 4 17.20 -2.52 16.82
N PRO A 5 16.00 -2.51 16.20
CA PRO A 5 15.55 -1.36 15.45
C PRO A 5 15.48 -0.13 16.39
N THR A 6 16.24 0.92 16.08
CA THR A 6 16.17 2.19 16.81
C THR A 6 14.93 2.96 16.38
N LEU A 7 14.04 3.22 17.34
CA LEU A 7 12.80 3.97 17.16
C LEU A 7 12.95 5.43 17.65
N PRO A 8 12.13 6.38 17.13
CA PRO A 8 12.05 7.70 17.73
C PRO A 8 11.39 7.62 19.10
N ARG A 9 11.67 8.60 19.96
CA ARG A 9 11.08 8.66 21.31
C ARG A 9 9.74 9.38 21.31
N LEU A 10 9.62 10.43 20.50
CA LEU A 10 8.44 11.30 20.45
C LEU A 10 8.01 11.55 19.00
N VAL A 11 6.72 11.39 18.74
CA VAL A 11 6.06 11.82 17.51
C VAL A 11 4.94 12.80 17.87
N VAL A 12 4.92 13.96 17.21
CA VAL A 12 3.85 14.96 17.34
C VAL A 12 3.09 15.04 16.02
N LEU A 13 1.79 14.79 16.06
CA LEU A 13 0.91 14.89 14.91
C LEU A 13 0.04 16.16 14.98
N PRO A 14 -0.42 16.70 13.83
CA PRO A 14 -1.51 17.66 13.85
C PRO A 14 -2.81 16.98 14.27
N HIS A 15 -3.77 17.77 14.74
CA HIS A 15 -5.16 17.29 14.88
C HIS A 15 -5.78 16.99 13.51
N ASP A 16 -6.75 16.07 13.45
CA ASP A 16 -7.41 15.69 12.19
C ASP A 16 -8.31 16.80 11.61
N SER A 17 -8.63 17.81 12.41
CA SER A 17 -9.35 19.02 12.00
C SER A 17 -8.69 19.78 10.85
N ILE A 18 -7.41 19.53 10.55
CA ILE A 18 -6.73 20.11 9.39
C ILE A 18 -7.23 19.55 8.06
N PHE A 19 -7.98 18.44 8.06
CA PHE A 19 -8.49 17.80 6.84
C PHE A 19 -9.97 18.11 6.61
N GLU A 20 -10.26 18.75 5.48
CA GLU A 20 -11.63 19.07 5.06
C GLU A 20 -12.42 17.86 4.53
N VAL A 21 -11.71 16.82 4.08
CA VAL A 21 -12.30 15.66 3.41
C VAL A 21 -11.89 14.38 4.14
N ALA A 22 -12.87 13.53 4.43
CA ALA A 22 -12.68 12.27 5.15
C ALA A 22 -11.66 11.33 4.49
N PHE A 23 -11.58 11.34 3.15
CA PHE A 23 -10.58 10.60 2.39
C PHE A 23 -9.15 11.00 2.78
N ASN A 24 -8.83 12.30 2.77
CA ASN A 24 -7.51 12.81 3.15
C ASN A 24 -7.19 12.52 4.62
N ALA A 25 -8.18 12.64 5.49
CA ALA A 25 -8.03 12.31 6.92
C ALA A 25 -7.63 10.83 7.13
N GLY A 26 -7.93 9.92 6.20
CA GLY A 26 -7.54 8.53 6.35
C GLY A 26 -6.03 8.29 6.23
N TYR A 27 -5.27 9.11 5.48
CA TYR A 27 -3.81 9.00 5.43
C TYR A 27 -3.20 9.40 6.78
N TRP A 28 -3.74 10.45 7.40
CA TRP A 28 -3.40 10.79 8.78
C TRP A 28 -3.80 9.68 9.77
N LYS A 29 -4.99 9.08 9.62
CA LYS A 29 -5.41 7.94 10.47
C LYS A 29 -4.45 6.77 10.35
N TYR A 30 -3.92 6.51 9.15
CA TYR A 30 -2.90 5.48 8.95
C TYR A 30 -1.60 5.82 9.68
N VAL A 31 -1.05 7.03 9.49
CA VAL A 31 0.15 7.47 10.21
C VAL A 31 -0.05 7.39 11.72
N ARG A 32 -1.14 7.94 12.25
CA ARG A 32 -1.52 7.82 13.67
C ARG A 32 -1.58 6.38 14.12
N GLY A 33 -2.26 5.51 13.38
CA GLY A 33 -2.40 4.09 13.68
C GLY A 33 -1.04 3.41 13.82
N THR A 34 -0.06 3.74 12.96
CA THR A 34 1.30 3.19 13.09
C THR A 34 2.01 3.64 14.37
N VAL A 35 1.81 4.87 14.85
CA VAL A 35 2.40 5.30 16.13
C VAL A 35 1.68 4.62 17.29
N THR A 36 0.35 4.59 17.26
CA THR A 36 -0.48 3.97 18.32
C THR A 36 -0.17 2.49 18.50
N ALA A 37 0.17 1.77 17.43
CA ALA A 37 0.61 0.37 17.49
C ALA A 37 1.92 0.17 18.27
N LEU A 38 2.67 1.24 18.55
CA LEU A 38 3.93 1.26 19.28
C LEU A 38 3.85 2.16 20.52
N ALA A 39 2.66 2.31 21.13
CA ALA A 39 2.44 3.24 22.24
C ALA A 39 3.26 2.95 23.51
N ASP A 40 3.84 1.75 23.64
CA ASP A 40 4.77 1.37 24.71
C ASP A 40 6.22 1.81 24.42
N GLN A 41 6.53 2.19 23.18
CA GLN A 41 7.87 2.51 22.70
C GLN A 41 8.02 3.94 22.19
N ILE A 42 6.94 4.53 21.66
CA ILE A 42 6.92 5.87 21.07
C ILE A 42 5.83 6.70 21.76
N GLU A 43 6.22 7.85 22.32
CA GLU A 43 5.27 8.82 22.84
C GLU A 43 4.57 9.54 21.68
N LEU A 44 3.23 9.58 21.71
CA LEU A 44 2.42 10.30 20.74
C LEU A 44 1.80 11.55 21.39
N GLN A 45 2.06 12.71 20.79
CA GLN A 45 1.45 13.98 21.17
C GLN A 45 0.73 14.62 19.97
N TYR A 46 -0.06 15.67 20.25
CA TYR A 46 -0.74 16.47 19.24
C TYR A 46 -0.41 17.95 19.40
N SER A 47 -0.44 18.70 18.30
CA SER A 47 -0.18 20.14 18.30
C SER A 47 -1.05 20.88 17.29
N ASP A 48 -1.63 22.00 17.72
CA ASP A 48 -2.35 22.96 16.86
C ASP A 48 -1.41 23.81 15.99
N GLN A 49 -0.09 23.76 16.24
CA GLN A 49 0.90 24.50 15.45
C GLN A 49 1.27 23.78 14.15
N LEU A 50 0.93 22.49 14.03
CA LEU A 50 1.17 21.68 12.85
C LEU A 50 -0.04 21.75 11.91
N GLY A 51 0.20 21.74 10.61
CA GLY A 51 -0.85 21.95 9.62
C GLY A 51 -0.64 21.22 8.31
N LYS A 52 -1.60 21.44 7.40
CA LYS A 52 -1.46 20.99 6.01
C LYS A 52 -0.36 21.77 5.30
N GLN A 53 0.37 21.05 4.45
CA GLN A 53 1.40 21.59 3.57
C GLN A 53 0.91 21.45 2.12
N GLY A 54 0.29 22.51 1.61
CA GLY A 54 -0.38 22.53 0.31
C GLY A 54 -1.56 21.55 0.22
N TRP A 55 -1.74 20.92 -0.94
CA TRP A 55 -2.95 20.14 -1.23
C TRP A 55 -2.89 18.69 -0.72
N SER A 56 -1.69 18.09 -0.68
CA SER A 56 -1.46 16.67 -0.38
C SER A 56 -0.45 16.38 0.72
N GLY A 57 -0.07 17.36 1.53
CA GLY A 57 0.92 17.18 2.60
C GLY A 57 0.39 17.57 3.96
N PHE A 58 0.97 17.01 5.02
CA PHE A 58 0.88 17.54 6.37
C PHE A 58 2.20 17.39 7.11
N GLU A 59 2.48 18.33 8.01
CA GLU A 59 3.70 18.34 8.82
C GLU A 59 3.51 17.53 10.10
N ILE A 60 4.56 16.82 10.52
CA ILE A 60 4.68 16.15 11.81
C ILE A 60 6.03 16.53 12.45
N LEU A 61 6.18 16.30 13.75
CA LEU A 61 7.48 16.32 14.41
C LEU A 61 7.89 14.92 14.81
N VAL A 62 9.16 14.59 14.61
CA VAL A 62 9.76 13.33 15.07
C VAL A 62 11.05 13.67 15.83
N ASP A 63 11.07 13.41 17.13
CA ASP A 63 12.12 13.84 18.05
C ASP A 63 12.48 15.35 17.89
N GLY A 64 11.46 16.17 17.66
CA GLY A 64 11.59 17.62 17.49
C GLY A 64 12.00 18.09 16.08
N GLN A 65 12.24 17.18 15.13
CA GLN A 65 12.55 17.52 13.74
C GLN A 65 11.28 17.54 12.88
N SER A 66 11.12 18.57 12.05
CA SER A 66 10.00 18.67 11.11
C SER A 66 10.14 17.66 9.97
N VAL A 67 9.08 16.89 9.75
CA VAL A 67 8.93 15.95 8.64
C VAL A 67 7.62 16.23 7.95
N VAL A 68 7.60 16.27 6.62
CA VAL A 68 6.35 16.38 5.86
C VAL A 68 5.97 15.03 5.27
N ILE A 69 4.73 14.61 5.50
CA ILE A 69 4.13 13.41 4.92
C ILE A 69 3.27 13.84 3.73
N ASP A 70 3.67 13.44 2.52
CA ASP A 70 2.94 13.68 1.27
C ASP A 70 2.20 12.42 0.83
N TYR A 71 0.88 12.54 0.77
CA TYR A 71 -0.05 11.47 0.45
C TYR A 71 -0.61 11.59 -0.98
N SER A 72 0.00 12.39 -1.86
CA SER A 72 -0.42 12.47 -3.25
C SER A 72 -0.11 11.18 -4.03
N ASP A 73 -1.13 10.69 -4.73
CA ASP A 73 -1.01 9.56 -5.66
C ASP A 73 -0.45 9.97 -7.04
N PHE A 74 -0.26 11.26 -7.29
CA PHE A 74 0.19 11.77 -8.57
C PHE A 74 1.72 11.87 -8.63
N LEU A 75 2.31 11.83 -9.83
CA LEU A 75 3.74 12.12 -10.04
C LEU A 75 4.01 13.65 -10.06
N LEU A 76 3.49 14.35 -9.06
CA LEU A 76 3.61 15.79 -8.89
C LEU A 76 4.34 16.10 -7.59
N VAL A 77 5.23 17.08 -7.65
CA VAL A 77 5.96 17.60 -6.48
C VAL A 77 5.33 18.90 -6.03
N ASN A 78 4.96 18.95 -4.76
CA ASN A 78 4.52 20.18 -4.12
C ASN A 78 5.76 20.97 -3.64
N PRO A 79 6.00 22.19 -4.15
CA PRO A 79 7.16 22.98 -3.74
C PRO A 79 7.23 23.24 -2.23
N LEU A 80 6.07 23.35 -1.55
CA LEU A 80 6.02 23.55 -0.10
C LEU A 80 6.54 22.32 0.65
N SER A 81 6.21 21.11 0.20
CA SER A 81 6.72 19.87 0.79
C SER A 81 8.19 19.66 0.47
N ALA A 82 8.60 19.96 -0.77
CA ALA A 82 9.99 19.79 -1.20
C ALA A 82 10.99 20.70 -0.48
N ALA A 83 10.52 21.78 0.16
CA ALA A 83 11.35 22.68 0.96
C ALA A 83 11.78 22.10 2.32
N PHE A 84 11.16 21.00 2.78
CA PHE A 84 11.51 20.36 4.04
C PHE A 84 12.79 19.55 3.91
N GLU A 85 13.61 19.53 4.96
CA GLU A 85 14.79 18.66 5.03
C GLU A 85 14.41 17.18 4.98
N HIS A 86 13.27 16.83 5.57
CA HIS A 86 12.74 15.47 5.61
C HIS A 86 11.34 15.44 5.01
N TRP A 87 11.23 14.83 3.83
CA TRP A 87 9.97 14.70 3.10
C TRP A 87 9.74 13.22 2.81
N LEU A 88 8.56 12.70 3.15
CA LEU A 88 8.19 11.31 2.95
C LEU A 88 6.94 11.20 2.06
N ARG A 89 6.90 10.22 1.15
CA ARG A 89 5.81 10.07 0.17
C ARG A 89 5.24 8.65 0.09
N PHE A 90 3.91 8.53 0.14
CA PHE A 90 3.17 7.27 0.03
C PHE A 90 3.42 6.54 -1.30
N HIS A 91 3.27 7.24 -2.42
CA HIS A 91 3.47 6.67 -3.76
C HIS A 91 4.82 7.06 -4.35
N HIS A 92 5.89 6.88 -3.55
CA HIS A 92 7.25 7.12 -4.00
C HIS A 92 7.65 6.13 -5.11
N THR A 93 8.28 6.63 -6.16
CA THR A 93 8.73 5.85 -7.33
C THR A 93 10.12 6.36 -7.77
N PRO A 94 10.86 5.61 -8.61
CA PRO A 94 12.14 6.06 -9.15
C PRO A 94 12.10 7.40 -9.89
N ALA A 95 10.92 7.85 -10.36
CA ALA A 95 10.74 9.15 -10.99
C ALA A 95 11.11 10.33 -10.06
N PHE A 96 11.14 10.11 -8.74
CA PHE A 96 11.54 11.13 -7.76
C PHE A 96 13.02 11.10 -7.36
N CYS A 97 13.85 10.31 -8.05
CA CYS A 97 15.31 10.29 -7.85
C CYS A 97 15.99 11.69 -7.78
N PRO A 98 15.52 12.74 -8.49
CA PRO A 98 16.09 14.08 -8.37
C PRO A 98 15.94 14.78 -6.99
N TYR A 99 15.15 14.23 -6.05
CA TYR A 99 14.86 14.85 -4.76
C TYR A 99 15.55 14.07 -3.61
N PRO A 100 16.79 14.42 -3.23
CA PRO A 100 17.57 13.63 -2.28
C PRO A 100 17.02 13.65 -0.84
N ASN A 101 16.27 14.69 -0.49
CA ASN A 101 15.56 14.83 0.79
C ASN A 101 14.26 14.01 0.84
N LEU A 102 13.75 13.55 -0.30
CA LEU A 102 12.56 12.71 -0.36
C LEU A 102 12.89 11.28 0.04
N GLY A 103 11.99 10.68 0.80
CA GLY A 103 11.98 9.27 1.13
C GLY A 103 10.65 8.62 0.83
N SER A 104 10.69 7.32 0.63
CA SER A 104 9.53 6.47 0.53
C SER A 104 8.82 6.29 1.88
N PHE A 105 7.50 6.40 1.86
CA PHE A 105 6.58 5.97 2.90
C PHE A 105 5.67 4.89 2.30
N PRO A 106 5.35 3.78 2.99
CA PRO A 106 4.45 2.78 2.42
C PRO A 106 3.05 3.38 2.21
N PRO A 107 2.37 3.07 1.08
CA PRO A 107 0.95 3.36 0.94
C PRO A 107 0.14 2.89 2.16
N TRP A 108 -1.01 3.51 2.46
CA TRP A 108 -1.82 3.07 3.60
C TRP A 108 -2.30 1.62 3.44
N SER A 109 -2.42 0.89 4.55
CA SER A 109 -2.96 -0.48 4.58
C SER A 109 -4.05 -0.63 5.64
N PHE A 110 -3.67 -1.00 6.87
CA PHE A 110 -4.55 -1.16 8.02
C PHE A 110 -4.58 0.13 8.85
N TRP A 111 -5.77 0.65 9.13
CA TRP A 111 -5.92 1.77 10.07
C TRP A 111 -5.83 1.30 11.52
N ASP A 112 -6.37 0.12 11.79
CA ASP A 112 -6.22 -0.58 13.07
C ASP A 112 -5.23 -1.73 12.88
N TRP A 113 -4.10 -1.67 13.58
CA TRP A 113 -3.09 -2.72 13.50
C TRP A 113 -3.52 -4.01 14.21
N GLN A 114 -4.60 -3.99 15.01
CA GLN A 114 -5.23 -5.21 15.50
C GLN A 114 -5.85 -6.03 14.35
N ASP A 115 -6.31 -5.39 13.28
CA ASP A 115 -6.78 -6.10 12.08
C ASP A 115 -5.63 -6.88 11.44
N TYR A 116 -4.42 -6.29 11.38
CA TYR A 116 -3.23 -6.98 10.89
C TYR A 116 -2.82 -8.14 11.82
N GLN A 117 -2.88 -7.96 13.14
CA GLN A 117 -2.60 -9.07 14.07
C GLN A 117 -3.60 -10.22 13.90
N THR A 118 -4.87 -9.88 13.69
CA THR A 118 -5.94 -10.86 13.41
C THR A 118 -5.68 -11.56 12.07
N ALA A 119 -5.25 -10.82 11.05
CA ALA A 119 -4.87 -11.36 9.75
C ALA A 119 -3.73 -12.38 9.85
N LEU A 120 -2.70 -12.10 10.67
CA LEU A 120 -1.58 -13.02 10.90
C LEU A 120 -1.97 -14.31 11.61
N GLN A 121 -2.97 -14.25 12.50
CA GLN A 121 -3.49 -15.40 13.23
C GLN A 121 -4.56 -16.18 12.44
N GLY A 122 -5.04 -15.59 11.34
CA GLY A 122 -6.07 -16.15 10.48
C GLY A 122 -5.62 -17.32 9.62
N PRO A 123 -6.53 -17.85 8.78
CA PRO A 123 -6.19 -18.91 7.85
C PRO A 123 -5.16 -18.43 6.84
N ARG A 124 -4.23 -19.31 6.49
CA ARG A 124 -3.20 -19.05 5.49
C ARG A 124 -3.78 -19.25 4.10
N TYR A 125 -3.51 -18.31 3.21
CA TYR A 125 -3.80 -18.47 1.78
C TYR A 125 -3.02 -19.67 1.22
N THR A 126 -3.69 -20.46 0.38
CA THR A 126 -3.16 -21.71 -0.20
C THR A 126 -3.47 -21.85 -1.68
N ALA A 127 -3.99 -20.79 -2.33
CA ALA A 127 -4.47 -20.84 -3.71
C ALA A 127 -5.45 -22.01 -3.98
N SER A 128 -6.22 -22.44 -2.98
CA SER A 128 -7.04 -23.66 -3.03
C SER A 128 -8.42 -23.44 -3.63
N GLY A 129 -8.88 -22.20 -3.71
CA GLY A 129 -10.14 -21.86 -4.37
C GLY A 129 -10.06 -21.87 -5.89
N GLU A 130 -11.20 -21.64 -6.53
CA GLU A 130 -11.32 -21.52 -7.99
C GLU A 130 -11.59 -20.09 -8.46
N SER A 131 -11.97 -19.21 -7.54
CA SER A 131 -12.42 -17.86 -7.85
C SER A 131 -11.26 -16.94 -8.22
N ILE A 132 -11.51 -16.04 -9.19
CA ILE A 132 -10.65 -14.91 -9.49
C ILE A 132 -11.34 -13.66 -8.94
N ILE A 133 -10.68 -12.98 -8.02
CA ILE A 133 -11.24 -11.80 -7.37
C ILE A 133 -10.82 -10.55 -8.14
N TYR A 134 -11.80 -9.78 -8.61
CA TYR A 134 -11.60 -8.52 -9.29
C TYR A 134 -12.63 -7.49 -8.81
N ARG A 135 -12.32 -6.82 -7.70
CA ARG A 135 -13.22 -5.87 -7.04
C ARG A 135 -12.59 -4.48 -6.98
N HIS A 136 -13.33 -3.46 -7.40
CA HIS A 136 -12.87 -2.06 -7.44
C HIS A 136 -13.94 -1.13 -6.86
N SER A 137 -13.48 -0.02 -6.26
CA SER A 137 -14.33 0.89 -5.49
C SER A 137 -15.33 1.71 -6.31
N SER A 138 -15.12 1.87 -7.62
CA SER A 138 -16.15 2.32 -8.60
C SER A 138 -15.55 2.36 -10.01
N LEU A 139 -16.36 2.01 -11.02
CA LEU A 139 -16.08 2.26 -12.45
C LEU A 139 -16.50 3.67 -12.89
N GLU A 140 -17.10 4.46 -12.00
CA GLU A 140 -17.57 5.83 -12.24
C GLU A 140 -16.53 6.89 -11.85
N ASN A 141 -15.30 6.47 -11.58
CA ASN A 141 -14.23 7.38 -11.19
C ASN A 141 -13.86 8.32 -12.36
N GLN A 142 -13.74 9.62 -12.13
CA GLN A 142 -13.43 10.59 -13.19
C GLN A 142 -11.94 10.66 -13.54
N LEU A 143 -11.10 9.81 -12.94
CA LEU A 143 -9.67 9.79 -13.24
C LEU A 143 -9.43 9.32 -14.70
N PRO A 144 -8.78 10.15 -15.54
CA PRO A 144 -8.49 9.79 -16.92
C PRO A 144 -7.74 8.45 -16.99
N ASN A 145 -8.12 7.59 -17.94
CA ASN A 145 -7.53 6.28 -18.24
C ASN A 145 -7.70 5.21 -17.15
N ALA A 146 -8.05 5.53 -15.90
CA ALA A 146 -8.25 4.52 -14.84
C ALA A 146 -9.49 3.67 -15.13
N VAL A 147 -10.59 4.30 -15.53
CA VAL A 147 -11.83 3.60 -15.93
C VAL A 147 -11.58 2.74 -17.15
N GLU A 148 -10.97 3.30 -18.20
CA GLU A 148 -10.67 2.55 -19.43
C GLU A 148 -9.84 1.29 -19.15
N ARG A 149 -8.76 1.42 -18.36
CA ARG A 149 -7.91 0.30 -17.96
C ARG A 149 -8.70 -0.78 -17.21
N ARG A 150 -9.51 -0.38 -16.22
CA ARG A 150 -10.33 -1.31 -15.42
C ARG A 150 -11.45 -1.96 -16.23
N THR A 151 -12.08 -1.23 -17.14
CA THR A 151 -13.10 -1.76 -18.06
C THR A 151 -12.49 -2.77 -19.02
N ARG A 152 -11.32 -2.47 -19.59
CA ARG A 152 -10.61 -3.39 -20.49
C ARG A 152 -10.25 -4.69 -19.77
N ALA A 153 -9.65 -4.61 -18.58
CA ALA A 153 -9.33 -5.79 -17.79
C ALA A 153 -10.59 -6.59 -17.40
N LEU A 154 -11.69 -5.90 -17.03
CA LEU A 154 -12.97 -6.55 -16.73
C LEU A 154 -13.48 -7.37 -17.91
N GLN A 155 -13.52 -6.78 -19.11
CA GLN A 155 -13.99 -7.44 -20.33
C GLN A 155 -13.17 -8.70 -20.64
N ILE A 156 -11.84 -8.62 -20.50
CA ILE A 156 -10.95 -9.76 -20.69
C ILE A 156 -11.25 -10.86 -19.67
N LEU A 157 -11.41 -10.50 -18.39
CA LEU A 157 -11.71 -11.46 -17.32
C LEU A 157 -13.09 -12.09 -17.48
N GLU A 158 -14.12 -11.32 -17.84
CA GLU A 158 -15.48 -11.85 -18.07
C GLU A 158 -15.48 -12.89 -19.19
N GLN A 159 -14.75 -12.63 -20.27
CA GLN A 159 -14.62 -13.56 -21.40
C GLN A 159 -13.92 -14.88 -21.03
N HIS A 160 -12.94 -14.86 -20.11
CA HIS A 160 -12.07 -16.02 -19.85
C HIS A 160 -12.35 -16.74 -18.53
N CYS A 161 -12.89 -16.05 -17.52
CA CYS A 161 -13.11 -16.61 -16.19
C CYS A 161 -14.55 -17.07 -15.97
N GLY A 162 -15.53 -16.53 -16.69
CA GLY A 162 -16.96 -16.86 -16.54
C GLY A 162 -17.41 -16.84 -15.08
N ASP A 163 -18.06 -17.91 -14.62
CA ASP A 163 -18.61 -18.04 -13.26
C ASP A 163 -17.57 -18.02 -12.13
N ARG A 164 -16.28 -18.15 -12.46
CA ARG A 164 -15.16 -18.05 -11.49
C ARG A 164 -14.87 -16.60 -11.12
N LEU A 165 -15.26 -15.64 -11.95
CA LEU A 165 -14.99 -14.23 -11.69
C LEU A 165 -15.89 -13.72 -10.55
N ARG A 166 -15.29 -13.00 -9.60
CA ARG A 166 -16.00 -12.32 -8.51
C ARG A 166 -15.75 -10.82 -8.61
N THR A 167 -16.82 -10.07 -8.86
CA THR A 167 -16.80 -8.61 -9.03
C THR A 167 -17.81 -7.94 -8.11
N GLY A 168 -17.83 -6.60 -8.13
CA GLY A 168 -18.74 -5.80 -7.32
C GLY A 168 -18.18 -5.42 -5.94
N PHE A 169 -18.89 -4.52 -5.27
CA PHE A 169 -18.54 -4.02 -3.94
C PHE A 169 -19.17 -4.90 -2.85
N ILE A 170 -18.36 -5.28 -1.87
CA ILE A 170 -18.77 -6.02 -0.66
C ILE A 170 -18.04 -5.45 0.56
N GLU A 171 -18.49 -5.81 1.75
CA GLU A 171 -17.86 -5.38 2.99
C GLU A 171 -16.42 -5.89 3.12
N GLN A 172 -15.54 -5.12 3.78
CA GLN A 172 -14.11 -5.40 3.82
C GLN A 172 -13.78 -6.76 4.47
N ALA A 173 -14.50 -7.13 5.53
CA ALA A 173 -14.30 -8.42 6.19
C ALA A 173 -14.65 -9.60 5.26
N GLU A 174 -15.74 -9.48 4.52
CA GLU A 174 -16.15 -10.47 3.51
C GLU A 174 -15.14 -10.52 2.35
N TYR A 175 -14.67 -9.35 1.90
CA TYR A 175 -13.65 -9.26 0.87
C TYR A 175 -12.36 -10.00 1.22
N PHE A 176 -11.89 -9.88 2.47
CA PHE A 176 -10.70 -10.61 2.92
C PHE A 176 -10.94 -12.12 2.95
N GLN A 177 -12.13 -12.58 3.37
CA GLN A 177 -12.48 -13.99 3.30
C GLN A 177 -12.51 -14.51 1.87
N ASP A 178 -13.10 -13.75 0.93
CA ASP A 178 -13.08 -14.06 -0.50
C ASP A 178 -11.65 -14.24 -1.02
N CYS A 179 -10.76 -13.32 -0.66
CA CYS A 179 -9.38 -13.33 -1.14
C CYS A 179 -8.58 -14.52 -0.59
N LEU A 180 -8.73 -14.85 0.71
CA LEU A 180 -8.04 -15.96 1.36
C LEU A 180 -8.44 -17.33 0.78
N HIS A 181 -9.69 -17.46 0.31
CA HIS A 181 -10.22 -18.67 -0.32
C HIS A 181 -10.26 -18.59 -1.84
N SER A 182 -9.57 -17.63 -2.45
CA SER A 182 -9.53 -17.47 -3.90
C SER A 182 -8.41 -18.28 -4.55
N LEU A 183 -8.47 -18.38 -5.87
CA LEU A 183 -7.30 -18.76 -6.66
C LEU A 183 -6.31 -17.59 -6.73
N ALA A 184 -6.77 -16.38 -7.05
CA ALA A 184 -5.93 -15.17 -7.09
C ALA A 184 -6.77 -13.89 -7.04
N VAL A 185 -6.11 -12.78 -6.73
CA VAL A 185 -6.67 -11.43 -6.84
C VAL A 185 -6.04 -10.71 -8.03
N VAL A 186 -6.86 -10.19 -8.93
CA VAL A 186 -6.38 -9.32 -10.02
C VAL A 186 -6.46 -7.86 -9.58
N HIS A 187 -5.34 -7.16 -9.68
CA HIS A 187 -5.21 -5.76 -9.32
C HIS A 187 -4.86 -4.90 -10.54
N ILE A 188 -5.74 -3.95 -10.83
CA ILE A 188 -5.54 -2.89 -11.83
C ILE A 188 -5.44 -1.52 -11.11
N PRO A 189 -4.24 -0.91 -11.08
CA PRO A 189 -3.97 0.31 -10.35
C PRO A 189 -4.90 1.48 -10.69
N GLY A 190 -5.20 2.30 -9.67
CA GLY A 190 -6.06 3.48 -9.76
C GLY A 190 -5.48 4.67 -10.54
N SER A 191 -5.13 5.72 -9.82
CA SER A 191 -4.75 7.04 -10.37
C SER A 191 -3.53 7.02 -11.28
N HIS A 192 -2.63 6.05 -11.12
CA HIS A 192 -1.44 5.86 -11.93
C HIS A 192 -1.26 4.37 -12.27
N PRO A 193 -0.84 3.98 -13.49
CA PRO A 193 -0.84 2.58 -13.93
C PRO A 193 0.12 1.64 -13.19
N HIS A 194 1.00 2.18 -12.34
CA HIS A 194 2.04 1.42 -11.64
C HIS A 194 2.07 1.67 -10.12
N ILE A 195 0.98 2.15 -9.52
CA ILE A 195 0.93 2.36 -8.06
C ILE A 195 0.59 1.09 -7.30
N LEU A 196 1.17 0.98 -6.11
CA LEU A 196 0.74 0.02 -5.10
C LEU A 196 -0.43 0.61 -4.32
N ASP A 197 -1.63 0.07 -4.54
CA ASP A 197 -2.85 0.49 -3.84
C ASP A 197 -3.00 -0.17 -2.47
N ARG A 198 -3.88 0.42 -1.65
CA ARG A 198 -4.23 -0.07 -0.30
C ARG A 198 -4.58 -1.55 -0.26
N SER A 199 -5.47 -1.97 -1.16
CA SER A 199 -5.97 -3.35 -1.18
C SER A 199 -4.84 -4.33 -1.45
N VAL A 200 -3.89 -4.00 -2.33
CA VAL A 200 -2.73 -4.86 -2.62
C VAL A 200 -1.84 -4.99 -1.39
N GLN A 201 -1.60 -3.91 -0.66
CA GLN A 201 -0.84 -4.03 0.59
C GLN A 201 -1.53 -4.94 1.60
N GLN A 202 -2.84 -4.84 1.74
CA GLN A 202 -3.60 -5.74 2.61
C GLN A 202 -3.52 -7.18 2.10
N MET A 203 -3.58 -7.42 0.79
CA MET A 203 -3.39 -8.75 0.19
C MET A 203 -1.98 -9.30 0.44
N PHE A 204 -0.95 -8.46 0.34
CA PHE A 204 0.41 -8.83 0.68
C PHE A 204 0.49 -9.24 2.14
N ALA A 205 -0.07 -8.45 3.07
CA ALA A 205 -0.10 -8.81 4.49
C ALA A 205 -0.79 -10.16 4.77
N HIS A 206 -1.83 -10.51 4.00
CA HIS A 206 -2.52 -11.80 4.06
C HIS A 206 -1.81 -12.94 3.31
N GLY A 207 -0.74 -12.64 2.58
CA GLY A 207 -0.02 -13.60 1.75
C GLY A 207 -0.81 -14.10 0.55
N VAL A 208 -1.74 -13.31 0.04
CA VAL A 208 -2.58 -13.66 -1.12
C VAL A 208 -1.80 -13.42 -2.41
N CYS A 209 -1.90 -14.35 -3.37
CA CYS A 209 -1.33 -14.16 -4.70
C CYS A 209 -2.08 -13.06 -5.46
N VAL A 210 -1.35 -12.00 -5.81
CA VAL A 210 -1.86 -10.88 -6.61
C VAL A 210 -1.32 -10.98 -8.04
N ILE A 211 -2.18 -10.76 -9.03
CA ILE A 211 -1.83 -10.55 -10.44
C ILE A 211 -1.92 -9.06 -10.72
N SER A 212 -0.85 -8.42 -11.19
CA SER A 212 -0.82 -6.97 -11.40
C SER A 212 0.21 -6.52 -12.44
N PRO A 213 0.03 -5.35 -13.08
CA PRO A 213 1.08 -4.70 -13.84
C PRO A 213 2.31 -4.40 -12.99
N ASP A 214 3.36 -3.87 -13.60
CA ASP A 214 4.56 -3.52 -12.84
C ASP A 214 4.24 -2.48 -11.75
N LEU A 215 4.70 -2.73 -10.52
CA LEU A 215 4.48 -1.86 -9.37
C LEU A 215 5.75 -1.02 -9.16
N TRP A 216 5.64 0.30 -9.31
CA TRP A 216 6.75 1.24 -9.15
C TRP A 216 6.81 1.86 -7.76
N SER A 217 5.69 1.82 -7.03
CA SER A 217 5.66 2.31 -5.66
C SER A 217 6.61 1.52 -4.77
N THR A 218 7.48 2.23 -4.05
CA THR A 218 8.37 1.65 -3.05
C THR A 218 7.75 1.71 -1.65
N CYS A 219 8.09 0.76 -0.80
CA CYS A 219 7.89 0.76 0.64
C CYS A 219 9.26 0.85 1.31
N LEU A 220 9.59 1.98 1.94
CA LEU A 220 10.89 2.23 2.59
C LEU A 220 12.08 1.99 1.64
N GLU A 221 11.97 2.52 0.42
CA GLU A 221 12.93 2.38 -0.70
C GLU A 221 13.03 0.98 -1.31
N GLN A 222 12.22 0.03 -0.85
CA GLN A 222 12.15 -1.31 -1.43
C GLN A 222 10.96 -1.40 -2.38
N ARG A 223 11.17 -1.97 -3.57
CA ARG A 223 10.11 -2.16 -4.57
C ARG A 223 9.65 -3.62 -4.58
N PRO A 224 8.33 -3.90 -4.53
CA PRO A 224 7.86 -5.26 -4.79
C PRO A 224 8.24 -5.67 -6.23
N GLN A 225 8.50 -6.96 -6.49
CA GLN A 225 9.05 -7.43 -7.75
C GLN A 225 8.11 -8.47 -8.37
N ALA A 226 7.82 -8.32 -9.66
CA ALA A 226 7.07 -9.31 -10.44
C ALA A 226 7.80 -10.66 -10.46
N GLY A 227 7.06 -11.74 -10.32
CA GLY A 227 7.58 -13.11 -10.17
C GLY A 227 8.10 -13.45 -8.78
N VAL A 228 8.20 -12.48 -7.87
CA VAL A 228 8.63 -12.68 -6.48
C VAL A 228 7.51 -12.39 -5.51
N HIS A 229 6.95 -11.17 -5.55
CA HIS A 229 5.92 -10.69 -4.62
C HIS A 229 4.52 -10.65 -5.26
N TYR A 230 4.43 -10.75 -6.58
CA TYR A 230 3.17 -10.81 -7.32
C TYR A 230 3.41 -11.42 -8.70
N VAL A 231 2.36 -11.87 -9.38
CA VAL A 231 2.41 -12.33 -10.77
C VAL A 231 2.28 -11.10 -11.69
N GLY A 232 3.30 -10.84 -12.49
CA GLY A 232 3.33 -9.72 -13.43
C GLY A 232 2.46 -9.95 -14.67
N ILE A 233 1.76 -8.91 -15.12
CA ILE A 233 1.08 -8.82 -16.42
C ILE A 233 1.58 -7.60 -17.22
N LEU A 234 1.31 -7.59 -18.52
CA LEU A 234 1.54 -6.46 -19.40
C LEU A 234 0.57 -5.31 -19.11
N ASP A 235 0.99 -4.07 -19.41
CA ASP A 235 0.19 -2.85 -19.17
C ASP A 235 -1.08 -2.78 -20.03
N ASP A 236 -1.12 -3.53 -21.13
CA ASP A 236 -2.27 -3.65 -22.01
C ASP A 236 -3.16 -4.87 -21.66
N TYR A 237 -2.80 -5.62 -20.62
CA TYR A 237 -3.51 -6.77 -20.07
C TYR A 237 -3.73 -7.92 -21.05
N SER A 238 -3.03 -7.93 -22.19
CA SER A 238 -3.21 -8.94 -23.23
C SER A 238 -2.81 -10.35 -22.77
N ASP A 239 -1.91 -10.46 -21.79
CA ASP A 239 -1.45 -11.71 -21.19
C ASP A 239 -2.25 -12.10 -19.92
N LEU A 240 -3.28 -11.33 -19.53
CA LEU A 240 -4.05 -11.59 -18.33
C LEU A 240 -4.70 -12.99 -18.31
N PRO A 241 -5.30 -13.50 -19.41
CA PRO A 241 -5.83 -14.87 -19.43
C PRO A 241 -4.76 -15.95 -19.21
N GLU A 242 -3.57 -15.75 -19.79
CA GLU A 242 -2.43 -16.65 -19.62
C GLU A 242 -2.00 -16.68 -18.15
N LYS A 243 -1.91 -15.52 -17.48
CA LYS A 243 -1.51 -15.48 -16.06
C LYS A 243 -2.54 -16.09 -15.13
N VAL A 244 -3.82 -15.90 -15.41
CA VAL A 244 -4.90 -16.58 -14.66
C VAL A 244 -4.79 -18.10 -14.81
N GLN A 245 -4.57 -18.59 -16.04
CA GLN A 245 -4.38 -20.03 -16.27
C GLN A 245 -3.12 -20.54 -15.60
N TRP A 246 -2.01 -19.80 -15.70
CA TRP A 246 -0.76 -20.15 -15.06
C TRP A 246 -0.92 -20.34 -13.55
N VAL A 247 -1.61 -19.43 -12.85
CA VAL A 247 -1.86 -19.56 -11.41
C VAL A 247 -2.69 -20.81 -11.09
N ALA A 248 -3.67 -21.16 -11.94
CA ALA A 248 -4.48 -22.37 -11.76
C ALA A 248 -3.64 -23.66 -11.85
N GLU A 249 -2.64 -23.67 -12.74
CA GLU A 249 -1.73 -24.80 -12.98
C GLU A 249 -0.54 -24.85 -12.02
N HIS A 250 -0.17 -23.72 -11.40
CA HIS A 250 1.03 -23.54 -10.59
C HIS A 250 0.70 -23.01 -9.19
N ARG A 251 -0.25 -23.67 -8.51
CA ARG A 251 -0.78 -23.23 -7.20
C ARG A 251 0.26 -23.17 -6.09
N GLU A 252 1.23 -24.10 -6.10
CA GLU A 252 2.34 -24.08 -5.15
C GLU A 252 3.22 -22.84 -5.34
N GLN A 253 3.55 -22.50 -6.59
CA GLN A 253 4.29 -21.28 -6.91
C GLN A 253 3.49 -20.02 -6.56
N ALA A 254 2.18 -19.99 -6.84
CA ALA A 254 1.31 -18.87 -6.47
C ALA A 254 1.25 -18.66 -4.95
N THR A 255 1.18 -19.76 -4.18
CA THR A 255 1.26 -19.73 -2.72
C THR A 255 2.62 -19.21 -2.24
N ALA A 256 3.72 -19.63 -2.87
CA ALA A 256 5.06 -19.15 -2.55
C ALA A 256 5.24 -17.65 -2.85
N ILE A 257 4.70 -17.16 -3.97
CA ILE A 257 4.68 -15.73 -4.32
C ILE A 257 3.89 -14.94 -3.26
N GLY A 258 2.72 -15.44 -2.87
CA GLY A 258 1.93 -14.84 -1.79
C GLY A 258 2.69 -14.78 -0.46
N ALA A 259 3.34 -15.88 -0.06
CA ALA A 259 4.17 -15.92 1.15
C ALA A 259 5.35 -14.93 1.10
N ALA A 260 6.01 -14.79 -0.06
CA ALA A 260 7.06 -13.79 -0.24
C ALA A 260 6.50 -12.36 -0.14
N ALA A 261 5.29 -12.11 -0.67
CA ALA A 261 4.62 -10.82 -0.53
C ALA A 261 4.30 -10.49 0.95
N GLN A 262 3.88 -11.49 1.72
CA GLN A 262 3.68 -11.35 3.17
C GLN A 262 4.96 -11.01 3.91
N GLN A 263 6.07 -11.64 3.54
CA GLN A 263 7.37 -11.31 4.11
C GLN A 263 7.79 -9.88 3.75
N PHE A 264 7.62 -9.47 2.48
CA PHE A 264 7.87 -8.08 2.05
C PHE A 264 7.06 -7.08 2.87
N PHE A 265 5.77 -7.35 3.12
CA PHE A 265 4.94 -6.51 3.97
C PHE A 265 5.45 -6.45 5.40
N ALA A 266 5.81 -7.59 6.00
CA ALA A 266 6.34 -7.66 7.36
C ALA A 266 7.62 -6.83 7.52
N ASP A 267 8.51 -6.89 6.52
CA ASP A 267 9.81 -6.23 6.54
C ASP A 267 9.74 -4.72 6.26
N HIS A 268 8.72 -4.26 5.53
CA HIS A 268 8.72 -2.89 4.98
C HIS A 268 7.46 -2.07 5.24
N CYS A 269 6.35 -2.67 5.67
CA CYS A 269 5.07 -1.97 5.82
C CYS A 269 4.57 -1.94 7.26
N THR A 270 5.25 -2.58 8.21
CA THR A 270 4.85 -2.62 9.63
C THR A 270 5.20 -1.33 10.37
N PRO A 271 4.51 -1.02 11.49
CA PRO A 271 4.83 0.14 12.33
C PRO A 271 6.31 0.21 12.72
N GLN A 272 6.88 -0.92 13.16
CA GLN A 272 8.28 -1.01 13.54
C GLN A 272 9.21 -0.63 12.38
N ALA A 273 8.96 -1.18 11.19
CA ALA A 273 9.76 -0.92 10.00
C ALA A 273 9.69 0.56 9.59
N ILE A 274 8.48 1.12 9.55
CA ILE A 274 8.20 2.52 9.21
C ILE A 274 8.96 3.46 10.15
N TRP A 275 8.73 3.34 11.47
CA TRP A 275 9.30 4.28 12.42
C TRP A 275 10.81 4.14 12.59
N SER A 276 11.34 2.91 12.45
CA SER A 276 12.80 2.70 12.40
C SER A 276 13.43 3.34 11.18
N TYR A 277 12.77 3.25 10.02
CA TYR A 277 13.26 3.87 8.79
C TYR A 277 13.26 5.40 8.91
N ILE A 278 12.17 5.99 9.41
CA ILE A 278 12.06 7.43 9.61
C ILE A 278 13.17 7.91 10.55
N HIS A 279 13.31 7.29 11.72
CA HIS A 279 14.33 7.66 12.69
C HIS A 279 15.76 7.59 12.10
N ARG A 280 16.08 6.53 11.35
CA ARG A 280 17.38 6.42 10.66
C ARG A 280 17.62 7.53 9.63
N ARG A 281 16.58 7.96 8.91
CA ARG A 281 16.72 9.08 7.96
C ARG A 281 17.04 10.38 8.67
N LEU A 282 16.40 10.65 9.80
CA LEU A 282 16.62 11.86 10.60
C LEU A 282 18.02 11.93 11.22
N GLN A 283 18.75 10.81 11.28
CA GLN A 283 20.12 10.74 11.78
C GLN A 283 21.18 10.90 10.70
N LYS A 284 20.82 10.71 9.42
CA LYS A 284 21.74 10.86 8.30
C LYS A 284 21.91 12.34 7.99
N LYS A 285 22.99 12.93 8.51
CA LYS A 285 23.48 14.25 8.10
C LYS A 285 24.40 14.12 6.89
#